data_AF-K1RYV0-F1
#
_entry.id   AF-K1RYV0-F1
#
_cell.length_a   1.000
_cell.length_b   1.000
_cell.length_c   1.000
_cell.angle_alpha   90.00
_cell.angle_beta   90.00
_cell.angle_gamma   90.00
#
_symmetry.space_group_name_H-M   'P 1'
#
loop_
_entity.id
_entity.type
_entity.pdbx_description
1 polymer ?
#
loop_
_entity_poly.entity_id
_entity_poly.type
_entity_poly.pdbx_seq_one_letter_code
_entity_poly.pdbx_strand_id
1 'polypeptide(L)'
;MSWITAPFAWLLKALYELTGSYGWAVILFGVVVNLILLPFMAKSKKSMMRTSRLQPRIAELQRRHEGNQQKLNEEMAKLYREEKINPMSGCLWSLIPFPILIALYSVIRQPLTKMMSLSADAVTQLTDWVTTNAGYVAQTKSAYQEIQIADLIHQNWDAVTGALGDFSGKLLDIDYSFIGLNMGQQPSFKIWTFDWSNKAVWLPALGLFLIPIVSAVLSW
;
A
#
# COMPACT_ATOMS: atom_id res chain seq x y z
N MET A 1 13.25 12.68 -3.73
CA MET A 1 12.20 12.12 -2.84
C MET A 1 12.76 11.40 -1.59
N SER A 2 14.07 11.39 -1.33
CA SER A 2 14.65 10.58 -0.24
C SER A 2 14.35 11.08 1.18
N TRP A 3 14.01 12.37 1.37
CA TRP A 3 13.79 12.94 2.70
C TRP A 3 12.51 12.44 3.38
N ILE A 4 11.46 12.17 2.60
CA ILE A 4 10.20 11.60 3.12
C ILE A 4 10.39 10.13 3.43
N THR A 5 11.16 9.39 2.61
CA THR A 5 11.33 7.94 2.78
C THR A 5 12.39 7.55 3.81
N ALA A 6 13.33 8.45 4.11
CA ALA A 6 14.43 8.18 5.06
C ALA A 6 13.96 7.82 6.48
N PRO A 7 13.06 8.57 7.15
CA PRO A 7 12.61 8.18 8.50
C PRO A 7 11.79 6.89 8.48
N PHE A 8 11.08 6.61 7.37
CA PHE A 8 10.32 5.38 7.18
C PHE A 8 11.24 4.17 7.03
N ALA A 9 12.30 4.30 6.24
CA ALA A 9 13.30 3.27 6.06
C ALA A 9 14.06 2.98 7.35
N TRP A 10 14.45 4.02 8.09
CA TRP A 10 15.11 3.88 9.39
C TRP A 10 14.21 3.15 10.39
N LEU A 11 12.93 3.54 10.49
CA LEU A 11 11.99 2.91 11.39
C LEU A 11 11.74 1.44 11.00
N LEU A 12 11.59 1.15 9.71
CA LEU A 12 11.41 -0.22 9.22
C LEU A 12 12.64 -1.09 9.50
N LYS A 13 13.86 -0.56 9.30
CA LYS A 13 15.13 -1.23 9.64
C LYS A 13 15.22 -1.55 11.13
N ALA A 14 14.93 -0.58 11.99
CA ALA A 14 14.97 -0.78 13.44
C ALA A 14 13.94 -1.82 13.92
N LEU A 15 12.75 -1.82 13.33
CA LEU A 15 11.73 -2.84 13.61
C LEU A 15 12.14 -4.21 13.09
N TYR A 16 12.80 -4.28 11.93
CA TYR A 16 13.30 -5.51 11.36
C TYR A 16 14.41 -6.14 12.22
N GLU A 17 15.37 -5.34 12.68
CA GLU A 17 16.43 -5.80 13.60
C GLU A 17 15.86 -6.33 14.93
N LEU A 18 14.69 -5.84 15.34
CA LEU A 18 14.00 -6.30 16.55
C LEU A 18 13.21 -7.59 16.34
N THR A 19 12.56 -7.78 15.17
CA THR A 19 11.67 -8.92 14.92
C THR A 19 12.34 -10.08 14.20
N GLY A 20 13.40 -9.84 13.42
CA GLY A 20 14.05 -10.84 12.57
C GLY A 20 13.17 -11.37 11.42
N SER A 21 11.97 -10.81 11.23
CA SER A 21 11.02 -11.20 10.17
C SER A 21 10.38 -9.97 9.56
N TYR A 22 10.37 -9.92 8.23
CA TYR A 22 9.89 -8.76 7.48
C TYR A 22 8.39 -8.52 7.68
N GLY A 23 7.60 -9.59 7.77
CA GLY A 23 6.14 -9.47 7.92
C GLY A 23 5.73 -8.87 9.26
N TRP A 24 6.37 -9.30 10.34
CA TRP A 24 6.16 -8.70 11.66
C TRP A 24 6.66 -7.26 11.74
N ALA A 25 7.77 -6.94 11.07
CA ALA A 25 8.29 -5.57 10.99
C ALA A 25 7.27 -4.63 10.33
N VAL A 26 6.64 -5.04 9.22
CA VAL A 26 5.62 -4.25 8.52
C VAL A 26 4.34 -4.08 9.36
N ILE A 27 3.91 -5.12 10.08
CA ILE A 27 2.74 -5.03 10.97
C ILE A 27 3.00 -4.03 12.10
N LEU A 28 4.13 -4.16 12.79
CA LEU A 28 4.52 -3.24 13.86
C LEU A 28 4.68 -1.81 13.33
N PHE A 29 5.24 -1.65 12.14
CA PHE A 29 5.33 -0.35 11.48
C PHE A 29 3.94 0.28 11.33
N GLY A 30 2.96 -0.48 10.84
CA GLY A 30 1.57 -0.03 10.73
C GLY A 30 0.96 0.36 12.08
N VAL A 31 1.25 -0.40 13.15
CA VAL A 31 0.79 -0.09 14.52
C VAL A 31 1.39 1.21 15.02
N VAL A 32 2.71 1.41 14.86
CA VAL A 32 3.41 2.64 15.31
C VAL A 32 2.87 3.86 14.56
N VAL A 33 2.74 3.77 13.23
CA VAL A 33 2.17 4.86 12.43
C VAL A 33 0.73 5.16 12.84
N ASN A 34 -0.11 4.14 13.04
CA ASN A 34 -1.47 4.33 13.51
C ASN A 34 -1.53 4.97 14.90
N LEU A 35 -0.59 4.66 15.78
CA LEU A 35 -0.50 5.24 17.13
C LEU A 35 -0.11 6.72 17.09
N ILE A 36 0.83 7.10 16.22
CA ILE A 36 1.20 8.51 15.97
C ILE A 36 0.03 9.29 15.35
N LEU A 37 -0.71 8.65 14.44
CA LEU A 37 -1.88 9.26 13.80
C LEU A 37 -3.13 9.25 14.70
N LEU A 38 -3.16 8.48 15.78
CA LEU A 38 -4.31 8.36 16.69
C LEU A 38 -4.86 9.70 17.21
N PRO A 39 -4.05 10.63 17.76
CA PRO A 39 -4.57 11.93 18.21
C PRO A 39 -5.17 12.74 17.06
N PHE A 40 -4.62 12.59 15.86
CA PHE A 40 -5.12 13.22 14.66
C PHE A 40 -6.43 12.56 14.19
N MET A 41 -6.51 11.21 14.24
CA MET A 41 -7.71 10.41 13.95
C MET A 41 -8.87 10.81 14.87
N ALA A 42 -8.58 10.99 16.16
CA ALA A 42 -9.56 11.35 17.17
C ALA A 42 -10.18 12.73 16.89
N LYS A 43 -9.38 13.71 16.45
CA LYS A 43 -9.88 15.03 16.05
C LYS A 43 -10.81 14.94 14.84
N SER A 44 -10.45 14.15 13.83
CA SER A 44 -11.31 13.94 12.66
C SER A 44 -12.61 13.20 12.99
N LYS A 45 -12.55 12.14 13.80
CA LYS A 45 -13.73 11.41 14.31
C LYS A 45 -14.70 12.33 15.06
N LYS A 46 -14.17 13.27 15.86
CA LYS A 46 -15.00 14.27 16.55
C LYS A 46 -15.77 15.16 15.57
N SER A 47 -15.15 15.57 14.47
CA SER A 47 -15.83 16.32 13.41
C SER A 47 -16.91 15.48 12.73
N MET A 48 -16.60 14.23 12.39
CA MET A 48 -17.53 13.31 11.75
C MET A 48 -18.77 13.02 12.60
N MET A 49 -18.61 12.86 13.92
CA MET A 49 -19.76 12.68 14.83
C MET A 49 -20.67 13.92 14.86
N ARG A 50 -20.13 15.13 14.74
CA ARG A 50 -20.95 16.36 14.67
C ARG A 50 -21.76 16.40 13.38
N THR A 51 -21.17 16.01 12.25
CA THR A 51 -21.90 15.89 10.97
C THR A 51 -22.96 14.79 11.02
N SER A 52 -22.69 13.65 11.66
CA SER A 52 -23.67 12.56 11.83
C SER A 52 -24.90 13.01 12.63
N ARG A 53 -24.71 13.85 13.65
CA ARG A 53 -25.84 14.45 14.40
C ARG A 53 -26.68 15.42 13.57
N LEU A 54 -26.15 15.98 12.49
CA LEU A 54 -26.89 16.84 11.57
C LEU A 54 -27.66 16.09 10.49
N GLN A 55 -27.35 14.81 10.24
CA GLN A 55 -28.06 14.01 9.24
C GLN A 55 -29.60 14.06 9.35
N PRO A 56 -30.24 13.96 10.54
CA PRO A 56 -31.70 14.07 10.62
C PRO A 56 -32.23 15.43 10.17
N ARG A 57 -31.53 16.53 10.51
CA ARG A 57 -31.92 17.89 10.07
C ARG A 57 -31.71 18.08 8.57
N ILE A 58 -30.63 17.51 8.03
CA ILE A 58 -30.35 17.51 6.59
C ILE A 58 -31.45 16.72 5.84
N ALA A 59 -31.87 15.57 6.37
CA ALA A 59 -32.96 14.78 5.79
C ALA A 59 -34.29 15.53 5.83
N GLU A 60 -34.58 16.26 6.91
CA GLU A 60 -35.78 17.10 6.99
C GLU A 60 -35.75 18.26 5.97
N LEU A 61 -34.59 18.92 5.80
CA LEU A 61 -34.38 19.93 4.76
C LEU A 61 -34.55 19.38 3.35
N GLN A 62 -34.04 18.17 3.09
CA GLN A 62 -34.22 17.47 1.82
C GLN A 62 -35.70 17.23 1.54
N ARG A 63 -36.47 16.74 2.53
CA ARG A 63 -37.93 16.52 2.41
C ARG A 63 -38.72 17.81 2.21
N ARG A 64 -38.36 18.90 2.90
CA ARG A 64 -39.03 20.20 2.78
C ARG A 64 -38.78 20.89 1.43
N HIS A 65 -37.70 20.55 0.74
CA HIS A 65 -37.30 21.17 -0.53
C HIS A 65 -37.20 20.16 -1.69
N GLU A 66 -37.95 19.05 -1.62
CA GLU A 66 -38.08 18.10 -2.72
C GLU A 66 -38.58 18.84 -3.97
N GLY A 67 -37.77 18.84 -5.04
CA GLY A 67 -38.05 19.54 -6.30
C GLY A 67 -37.37 20.90 -6.48
N ASN A 68 -36.70 21.46 -5.45
CA ASN A 68 -35.94 22.71 -5.59
C ASN A 68 -34.51 22.57 -5.05
N GLN A 69 -33.62 22.03 -5.90
CA GLN A 69 -32.20 21.81 -5.56
C GLN A 69 -31.45 23.12 -5.23
N GLN A 70 -31.83 24.24 -5.83
CA GLN A 70 -31.16 25.52 -5.63
C GLN A 70 -31.39 26.03 -4.21
N LYS A 71 -32.66 26.02 -3.76
CA LYS A 71 -33.04 26.41 -2.40
C LYS A 71 -32.54 25.41 -1.35
N LEU A 72 -32.51 24.13 -1.67
CA LEU A 72 -31.91 23.10 -0.82
C LEU A 72 -30.42 23.37 -0.56
N ASN A 73 -29.65 23.70 -1.59
CA ASN A 73 -28.22 23.99 -1.45
C ASN A 73 -27.96 25.25 -0.59
N GLU A 74 -28.77 26.30 -0.74
CA GLU A 74 -28.66 27.52 0.08
C GLU A 74 -28.92 27.26 1.57
N GLU A 75 -30.01 26.56 1.88
CA GLU A 75 -30.39 26.26 3.26
C GLU A 75 -29.44 25.24 3.91
N MET A 76 -28.95 24.24 3.15
CA MET A 76 -27.89 23.35 3.64
C MET A 76 -26.60 24.13 3.96
N ALA A 77 -26.19 25.07 3.09
CA ALA A 77 -25.02 25.90 3.34
C ALA A 77 -25.20 26.85 4.53
N LYS A 78 -26.43 27.28 4.81
CA LYS A 78 -26.77 28.08 6.00
C LYS A 78 -26.68 27.23 7.27
N LEU A 79 -27.27 26.03 7.26
CA LEU A 79 -27.20 25.08 8.38
C LEU A 79 -25.75 24.72 8.74
N TYR A 80 -24.89 24.43 7.76
CA TYR A 80 -23.48 24.15 8.01
C TYR A 80 -22.73 25.33 8.62
N ARG A 81 -23.07 26.56 8.26
CA ARG A 81 -22.48 27.79 8.82
C ARG A 81 -22.93 28.05 10.25
N GLU A 82 -24.22 27.88 10.54
CA GLU A 82 -24.79 28.05 11.88
C GLU A 82 -24.15 27.06 12.87
N GLU A 83 -24.00 25.80 12.45
CA GLU A 83 -23.43 24.74 13.28
C GLU A 83 -21.89 24.71 13.25
N LYS A 84 -21.26 25.63 12.49
CA LYS A 84 -19.80 25.79 12.32
C LYS A 84 -19.08 24.48 11.95
N ILE A 85 -19.70 23.67 11.10
CA ILE A 85 -19.17 22.38 10.67
C ILE A 85 -18.72 22.48 9.22
N ASN A 86 -17.49 22.04 8.95
CA ASN A 86 -16.96 21.97 7.59
C ASN A 86 -17.22 20.56 7.01
N PRO A 87 -18.11 20.39 6.01
CA PRO A 87 -18.41 19.09 5.42
C PRO A 87 -17.18 18.41 4.79
N MET A 88 -16.19 19.19 4.35
CA MET A 88 -14.95 18.68 3.76
C MET A 88 -13.93 18.14 4.79
N SER A 89 -14.14 18.41 6.08
CA SER A 89 -13.24 17.90 7.12
C SER A 89 -13.27 16.37 7.24
N GLY A 90 -14.34 15.72 6.80
CA GLY A 90 -14.48 14.26 6.81
C GLY A 90 -13.69 13.55 5.72
N CYS A 91 -13.74 14.04 4.47
CA CYS A 91 -13.02 13.42 3.34
C CYS A 91 -11.52 13.73 3.31
N LEU A 92 -11.10 14.83 3.94
CA LEU A 92 -9.69 15.16 4.11
C LEU A 92 -8.95 14.08 4.93
N TRP A 93 -9.66 13.45 5.88
CA TRP A 93 -9.10 12.39 6.70
C TRP A 93 -8.72 11.14 5.90
N SER A 94 -9.60 10.69 5.00
CA SER A 94 -9.36 9.51 4.17
C SER A 94 -8.20 9.68 3.20
N LEU A 95 -7.80 10.92 2.89
CA LEU A 95 -6.71 11.23 1.96
C LEU A 95 -5.33 11.16 2.60
N ILE A 96 -5.22 11.26 3.94
CA ILE A 96 -3.93 11.35 4.63
C ILE A 96 -3.15 10.01 4.68
N PRO A 97 -3.81 8.84 4.75
CA PRO A 97 -3.13 7.56 4.60
C PRO A 97 -2.51 7.33 3.22
N PHE A 98 -3.03 7.94 2.15
CA PHE A 98 -2.54 7.70 0.78
C PHE A 98 -1.07 8.08 0.58
N PRO A 99 -0.61 9.30 0.94
CA PRO A 99 0.80 9.68 0.85
C PRO A 99 1.72 8.77 1.67
N ILE A 100 1.28 8.36 2.85
CA ILE A 100 2.03 7.46 3.75
C ILE A 100 2.21 6.09 3.10
N LEU A 101 1.14 5.56 2.51
CA LEU A 101 1.18 4.28 1.81
C LEU A 101 2.08 4.33 0.56
N ILE A 102 2.06 5.41 -0.20
CA ILE A 102 2.95 5.59 -1.36
C ILE A 102 4.42 5.65 -0.93
N ALA A 103 4.71 6.37 0.16
CA ALA A 103 6.06 6.46 0.72
C ALA A 103 6.56 5.09 1.20
N LEU A 104 5.73 4.38 1.98
CA LEU A 104 6.05 3.04 2.48
C LEU A 104 6.23 2.05 1.32
N TYR A 105 5.32 2.04 0.35
CA TYR A 105 5.42 1.20 -0.84
C TYR A 105 6.72 1.42 -1.60
N SER A 106 7.19 2.66 -1.72
CA SER A 106 8.48 2.95 -2.35
C SER A 106 9.67 2.38 -1.58
N VAL A 107 9.61 2.35 -0.24
CA VAL A 107 10.65 1.76 0.61
C VAL A 107 10.63 0.23 0.49
N ILE A 108 9.44 -0.37 0.56
CA ILE A 108 9.24 -1.83 0.43
C ILE A 108 9.72 -2.33 -0.94
N ARG A 109 9.45 -1.57 -2.01
CA ARG A 109 9.81 -1.91 -3.39
C ARG A 109 11.32 -1.88 -3.65
N GLN A 110 12.06 -1.06 -2.89
CA GLN A 110 13.48 -0.83 -3.08
C GLN A 110 14.25 -1.06 -1.78
N PRO A 111 14.23 -2.28 -1.22
CA PRO A 111 14.84 -2.56 0.08
C PRO A 111 16.36 -2.33 0.04
N LEU A 112 17.05 -2.71 -1.04
CA LEU A 112 18.49 -2.53 -1.17
C LEU A 112 18.89 -1.05 -1.21
N THR A 113 18.17 -0.24 -1.99
CA THR A 113 18.50 1.19 -2.17
C THR A 113 17.96 2.06 -1.03
N LYS A 114 16.77 1.76 -0.49
CA LYS A 114 16.07 2.63 0.48
C LYS A 114 16.18 2.15 1.91
N MET A 115 16.15 0.85 2.17
CA MET A 115 16.20 0.28 3.52
C MET A 115 17.64 -0.01 3.96
N MET A 116 18.45 -0.62 3.09
CA MET A 116 19.87 -0.92 3.34
C MET A 116 20.81 0.25 2.98
N SER A 117 20.32 1.24 2.23
CA SER A 117 21.11 2.39 1.77
C SER A 117 22.40 1.97 1.05
N LEU A 118 22.35 0.88 0.27
CA LEU A 118 23.45 0.44 -0.58
C LEU A 118 23.66 1.45 -1.72
N SER A 119 24.92 1.63 -2.14
CA SER A 119 25.23 2.44 -3.32
C SER A 119 24.67 1.76 -4.57
N ALA A 120 24.38 2.54 -5.61
CA ALA A 120 23.91 1.99 -6.89
C ALA A 120 24.90 0.95 -7.46
N ASP A 121 26.21 1.15 -7.21
CA ASP A 121 27.26 0.21 -7.61
C ASP A 121 27.18 -1.11 -6.86
N ALA A 122 26.92 -1.08 -5.54
CA ALA A 122 26.74 -2.28 -4.73
C ALA A 122 25.48 -3.07 -5.16
N VAL A 123 24.38 -2.37 -5.46
CA VAL A 123 23.16 -3.02 -5.99
C VAL A 123 23.42 -3.65 -7.35
N THR A 124 24.22 -3.01 -8.20
CA THR A 124 24.60 -3.57 -9.51
C THR A 124 25.44 -4.83 -9.35
N GLN A 125 26.46 -4.81 -8.48
CA GLN A 125 27.29 -5.99 -8.20
C GLN A 125 26.48 -7.16 -7.63
N LEU A 126 25.57 -6.89 -6.71
CA LEU A 126 24.64 -7.90 -6.19
C LEU A 126 23.74 -8.45 -7.28
N THR A 127 23.23 -7.59 -8.16
CA THR A 127 22.40 -8.00 -9.31
C THR A 127 23.17 -8.91 -10.27
N ASP A 128 24.41 -8.57 -10.58
CA ASP A 128 25.27 -9.34 -11.49
C ASP A 128 25.62 -10.72 -10.89
N TRP A 129 25.95 -10.77 -9.61
CA TRP A 129 26.22 -12.01 -8.91
C TRP A 129 24.99 -12.92 -8.86
N VAL A 130 23.82 -12.37 -8.51
CA VAL A 130 22.55 -13.12 -8.43
C VAL A 130 22.09 -13.61 -9.82
N THR A 131 22.34 -12.83 -10.87
CA THR A 131 22.08 -13.21 -12.26
C THR A 131 22.98 -14.38 -12.70
N THR A 132 24.24 -14.36 -12.28
CA THR A 132 25.24 -15.36 -12.69
C THR A 132 25.14 -16.66 -11.89
N ASN A 133 24.91 -16.57 -10.58
CA ASN A 133 25.04 -17.70 -9.65
C ASN A 133 23.72 -18.23 -9.10
N ALA A 134 22.64 -17.43 -9.10
CA ALA A 134 21.36 -17.81 -8.52
C ALA A 134 20.23 -17.94 -9.57
N GLY A 135 20.55 -17.94 -10.86
CA GLY A 135 19.59 -18.19 -11.95
C GLY A 135 18.53 -17.08 -12.14
N TYR A 136 18.81 -15.87 -11.66
CA TYR A 136 17.90 -14.74 -11.81
C TYR A 136 17.95 -14.18 -13.24
N VAL A 137 16.80 -14.12 -13.92
CA VAL A 137 16.68 -13.42 -15.21
C VAL A 137 16.20 -12.01 -14.96
N ALA A 138 17.10 -11.04 -15.02
CA ALA A 138 16.78 -9.63 -14.83
C ALA A 138 15.73 -9.16 -15.86
N GLN A 139 14.47 -9.03 -15.42
CA GLN A 139 13.38 -8.48 -16.22
C GLN A 139 13.57 -6.97 -16.38
N THR A 140 13.95 -6.48 -17.56
CA THR A 140 14.42 -5.10 -17.86
C THR A 140 13.53 -3.93 -17.40
N LYS A 141 12.31 -4.15 -16.90
CA LYS A 141 11.44 -3.13 -16.31
C LYS A 141 10.57 -3.62 -15.14
N SER A 142 11.05 -4.58 -14.34
CA SER A 142 10.24 -5.01 -13.19
C SER A 142 10.33 -3.99 -12.05
N ALA A 143 9.16 -3.63 -11.53
CA ALA A 143 9.05 -2.83 -10.34
C ALA A 143 9.68 -3.49 -9.11
N TYR A 144 9.79 -4.81 -9.11
CA TYR A 144 10.06 -5.63 -7.92
C TYR A 144 11.45 -6.28 -7.95
N GLN A 145 12.35 -5.83 -8.84
CA GLN A 145 13.68 -6.43 -9.00
C GLN A 145 14.47 -6.49 -7.69
N GLU A 146 14.52 -5.38 -6.95
CA GLU A 146 15.28 -5.32 -5.69
C GLU A 146 14.71 -6.26 -4.61
N ILE A 147 13.41 -6.54 -4.61
CA ILE A 147 12.79 -7.50 -3.69
C ILE A 147 13.20 -8.93 -4.05
N GLN A 148 13.19 -9.28 -5.35
CA GLN A 148 13.58 -10.62 -5.82
C GLN A 148 15.07 -10.88 -5.57
N ILE A 149 15.90 -9.86 -5.79
CA ILE A 149 17.33 -9.93 -5.48
C ILE A 149 17.53 -10.11 -3.97
N ALA A 150 16.81 -9.37 -3.12
CA ALA A 150 16.89 -9.52 -1.67
C ALA A 150 16.45 -10.92 -1.18
N ASP A 151 15.40 -11.50 -1.77
CA ASP A 151 14.96 -12.87 -1.46
C ASP A 151 16.00 -13.93 -1.87
N LEU A 152 16.66 -13.74 -3.03
CA LEU A 152 17.73 -14.63 -3.48
C LEU A 152 19.01 -14.49 -2.65
N ILE A 153 19.28 -13.28 -2.14
CA ILE A 153 20.37 -13.04 -1.17
C ILE A 153 20.08 -13.79 0.13
N HIS A 154 18.86 -13.75 0.64
CA HIS A 154 18.47 -14.50 1.84
C HIS A 154 18.66 -16.02 1.64
N GLN A 155 18.22 -16.56 0.50
CA GLN A 155 18.38 -17.99 0.20
C GLN A 155 19.84 -18.43 0.02
N ASN A 156 20.75 -17.52 -0.33
CA ASN A 156 22.16 -17.80 -0.59
C ASN A 156 23.10 -16.95 0.28
N TRP A 157 22.69 -16.64 1.51
CA TRP A 157 23.35 -15.64 2.36
C TRP A 157 24.85 -15.89 2.55
N ASP A 158 25.23 -17.13 2.86
CA ASP A 158 26.63 -17.51 3.08
C ASP A 158 27.49 -17.35 1.82
N ALA A 159 26.90 -17.63 0.64
CA ALA A 159 27.60 -17.52 -0.64
C ALA A 159 27.75 -16.05 -1.08
N VAL A 160 26.74 -15.21 -0.81
CA VAL A 160 26.77 -13.78 -1.11
C VAL A 160 27.75 -13.05 -0.20
N THR A 161 27.66 -13.26 1.12
CA THR A 161 28.53 -12.61 2.10
C THR A 161 29.98 -13.07 1.99
N GLY A 162 30.21 -14.34 1.60
CA GLY A 162 31.55 -14.85 1.28
C GLY A 162 32.16 -14.25 0.01
N ALA A 163 31.35 -13.93 -1.01
CA ALA A 163 31.82 -13.43 -2.30
C ALA A 163 31.93 -11.90 -2.39
N LEU A 164 30.99 -11.17 -1.77
CA LEU A 164 30.84 -9.73 -1.90
C LEU A 164 31.06 -8.97 -0.57
N GLY A 165 31.18 -9.69 0.55
CA GLY A 165 31.24 -9.11 1.89
C GLY A 165 29.90 -8.52 2.33
N ASP A 166 29.88 -7.96 3.54
CA ASP A 166 28.68 -7.41 4.20
C ASP A 166 28.44 -5.91 3.88
N PHE A 167 29.10 -5.37 2.85
CA PHE A 167 29.01 -3.95 2.45
C PHE A 167 29.05 -2.96 3.64
N SER A 168 29.94 -3.21 4.62
CA SER A 168 30.06 -2.42 5.87
C SER A 168 28.86 -2.55 6.83
N GLY A 169 28.33 -3.76 7.02
CA GLY A 169 27.21 -4.04 7.95
C GLY A 169 25.87 -3.50 7.45
N LYS A 170 25.77 -3.24 6.15
CA LYS A 170 24.58 -2.63 5.53
C LYS A 170 23.72 -3.66 4.81
N LEU A 171 24.30 -4.79 4.42
CA LEU A 171 23.54 -5.90 3.89
C LEU A 171 22.77 -6.51 5.07
N LEU A 172 21.44 -6.55 4.98
CA LEU A 172 20.62 -7.24 5.98
C LEU A 172 20.09 -8.52 5.36
N ASP A 173 20.14 -9.60 6.13
CA ASP A 173 19.49 -10.83 5.74
C ASP A 173 17.99 -10.64 5.92
N ILE A 174 17.21 -10.47 4.85
CA ILE A 174 15.76 -10.19 4.92
C ILE A 174 14.96 -11.47 4.73
N ASP A 175 14.35 -11.96 5.81
CA ASP A 175 13.40 -13.06 5.76
C ASP A 175 12.01 -12.57 5.31
N TYR A 176 11.66 -12.91 4.07
CA TYR A 176 10.36 -12.62 3.45
C TYR A 176 9.29 -13.69 3.73
N SER A 177 9.60 -14.73 4.50
CA SER A 177 8.64 -15.73 4.93
C SER A 177 7.71 -15.15 6.00
N PHE A 178 6.41 -15.23 5.77
CA PHE A 178 5.39 -14.79 6.71
C PHE A 178 4.17 -15.71 6.62
N ILE A 179 3.88 -16.42 7.72
CA ILE A 179 2.73 -17.34 7.83
C ILE A 179 2.71 -18.36 6.68
N GLY A 180 3.86 -18.97 6.38
CA GLY A 180 3.99 -19.97 5.31
C GLY A 180 3.91 -19.42 3.88
N LEU A 181 3.88 -18.09 3.71
CA LEU A 181 3.89 -17.40 2.42
C LEU A 181 5.21 -16.64 2.25
N ASN A 182 5.85 -16.72 1.08
CA ASN A 182 6.99 -15.87 0.74
C ASN A 182 6.47 -14.58 0.08
N MET A 183 6.71 -13.44 0.73
CA MET A 183 6.27 -12.13 0.25
C MET A 183 7.21 -11.50 -0.79
N GLY A 184 8.40 -12.09 -0.98
CA GLY A 184 9.36 -11.72 -2.01
C GLY A 184 9.01 -12.27 -3.40
N GLN A 185 8.19 -13.33 -3.44
CA GLN A 185 7.69 -13.90 -4.68
C GLN A 185 6.65 -13.01 -5.35
N GLN A 186 6.81 -12.77 -6.65
CA GLN A 186 5.83 -12.03 -7.42
C GLN A 186 4.55 -12.86 -7.55
N PRO A 187 3.39 -12.36 -7.09
CA PRO A 187 2.13 -13.04 -7.33
C PRO A 187 1.84 -13.04 -8.84
N SER A 188 1.69 -14.25 -9.41
CA SER A 188 1.45 -14.45 -10.85
C SER A 188 -0.04 -14.40 -11.22
N PHE A 189 -0.88 -13.73 -10.41
CA PHE A 189 -2.32 -13.60 -10.69
C PHE A 189 -2.56 -12.82 -11.99
N LYS A 190 -2.60 -13.57 -13.10
CA LYS A 190 -2.88 -13.08 -14.45
C LYS A 190 -4.39 -12.90 -14.64
N ILE A 191 -4.97 -11.91 -13.98
CA ILE A 191 -6.40 -11.60 -14.09
C ILE A 191 -6.78 -10.78 -15.35
N TRP A 192 -5.78 -10.28 -16.09
CA TRP A 192 -5.99 -9.42 -17.28
C TRP A 192 -5.25 -9.89 -18.55
N THR A 193 -4.59 -11.06 -18.53
CA THR A 193 -4.06 -11.66 -19.76
C THR A 193 -5.11 -12.55 -20.39
N PHE A 194 -6.17 -11.94 -20.92
CA PHE A 194 -7.16 -12.67 -21.69
C PHE A 194 -6.50 -13.11 -22.99
N ASP A 195 -6.21 -14.41 -23.09
CA ASP A 195 -5.91 -15.02 -24.37
C ASP A 195 -7.23 -15.14 -25.16
N TRP A 196 -7.55 -14.08 -25.91
CA TRP A 196 -8.73 -14.02 -26.79
C TRP A 196 -8.69 -15.07 -27.92
N SER A 197 -7.57 -15.77 -28.10
CA SER A 197 -7.43 -16.88 -29.04
C SER A 197 -8.00 -18.19 -28.47
N ASN A 198 -7.93 -18.40 -27.15
CA ASN A 198 -8.35 -19.64 -26.51
C ASN A 198 -9.74 -19.54 -25.88
N LYS A 199 -10.73 -20.16 -26.55
CA LYS A 199 -12.15 -20.20 -26.11
C LYS A 199 -12.37 -20.80 -24.72
N ALA A 200 -11.45 -21.64 -24.22
CA ALA A 200 -11.56 -22.22 -22.89
C ALA A 200 -11.20 -21.24 -21.76
N VAL A 201 -10.51 -20.12 -22.07
CA VAL A 201 -10.00 -19.17 -21.06
C VAL A 201 -10.84 -17.89 -21.01
N TRP A 202 -11.28 -17.35 -22.15
CA TRP A 202 -12.05 -16.10 -22.16
C TRP A 202 -13.53 -16.28 -21.81
N LEU A 203 -14.15 -17.43 -22.12
CA LEU A 203 -15.58 -17.67 -21.87
C LEU A 203 -15.92 -17.67 -20.36
N PRO A 204 -15.15 -18.37 -19.49
CA PRO A 204 -15.38 -18.34 -18.05
C PRO A 204 -15.06 -16.98 -17.43
N ALA A 205 -14.08 -16.25 -17.97
CA ALA A 205 -13.69 -14.95 -17.44
C ALA A 205 -14.69 -13.83 -17.80
N LEU A 206 -15.27 -13.87 -19.00
CA LEU A 206 -16.43 -13.04 -19.34
C LEU A 206 -17.64 -13.41 -18.49
N GLY A 207 -17.85 -14.70 -18.23
CA GLY A 207 -18.87 -15.17 -17.29
C GLY A 207 -18.69 -14.55 -15.90
N LEU A 208 -17.49 -14.63 -15.33
CA LEU A 208 -17.16 -14.05 -14.02
C LEU A 208 -17.38 -12.53 -13.97
N PHE A 209 -17.03 -11.82 -15.04
CA PHE A 209 -17.25 -10.38 -15.17
C PHE A 209 -18.72 -10.00 -15.35
N LEU A 210 -19.54 -10.89 -15.94
CA LEU A 210 -20.97 -10.68 -16.17
C LEU A 210 -21.84 -11.06 -14.98
N ILE A 211 -21.35 -11.89 -14.04
CA ILE A 211 -22.10 -12.28 -12.82
C ILE A 211 -22.67 -11.07 -12.05
N PRO A 212 -21.90 -9.99 -11.77
CA PRO A 212 -22.44 -8.82 -11.07
C PRO A 212 -23.54 -8.10 -11.87
N ILE A 213 -23.43 -8.07 -13.20
CA ILE A 213 -24.38 -7.39 -14.09
C ILE A 213 -25.67 -8.20 -14.20
N VAL A 214 -25.56 -9.51 -14.40
CA VAL A 214 -26.71 -10.44 -14.44
C VAL A 214 -27.39 -10.47 -13.07
N SER A 215 -26.65 -10.49 -11.97
CA SER A 215 -27.20 -10.39 -10.62
C SER A 215 -27.93 -9.07 -10.39
N ALA A 216 -27.42 -7.94 -10.89
CA ALA A 216 -28.07 -6.64 -10.77
C ALA A 216 -29.37 -6.57 -11.59
N VAL A 217 -29.39 -7.14 -12.79
CA VAL A 217 -30.57 -7.20 -13.68
C VAL A 217 -31.64 -8.15 -13.14
N LEU A 218 -31.25 -9.30 -12.57
CA LEU A 218 -32.19 -10.25 -11.96
C LEU A 218 -32.71 -9.81 -10.58
N SER A 219 -32.06 -8.82 -9.95
CA SER A 219 -32.50 -8.23 -8.68
C SER A 219 -33.53 -7.10 -8.83
N TRP A 220 -33.95 -6.80 -10.07
CA TRP A 220 -35.01 -5.86 -10.42
C TRP A 220 -36.30 -6.57 -10.86
#